data_AF-A0A1E1L591-F1
#
_entry.id   AF-A0A1E1L591-F1
#
_cell.length_a   1.000
_cell.length_b   1.000
_cell.length_c   1.000
_cell.angle_alpha   90.00
_cell.angle_beta   90.00
_cell.angle_gamma   90.00
#
_symmetry.space_group_name_H-M   'P 1'
#
loop_
_entity.id
_entity.type
_entity.pdbx_description
1 polymer ?
#
loop_
_entity_poly.entity_id
_entity_poly.type
_entity_poly.pdbx_seq_one_letter_code
_entity_poly.pdbx_strand_id
1 'polypeptide(L)'
;MISYRTEEHVRGTQSQKNRLKTSKQQSISPPKSSCRSSQSLPLTLDSQAAKAMPISPPEGTGVGGLYRCIVDYNHQPFSITWSGSQEYPDLESFPSLKNAELLSVQQSSEAAAVWKNSELLDYGTHASIRITEHGSFPVLKLAHSDEVSMKLIQYEFDILAKLTEQGLPVVDYDHEPILENGVVCGYRMEKLSKIEASELRLRAEDIKQAIDQFHRVGFSHGDVGPSNIMTKDGRITLIDLSFAGQLGTTVPSFFPSWVYSDGRFDIGSELERFDRYIVPK
;
A
#
# COMPACT_ATOMS: atom_id res chain seq x y z
N MET A 1 3.81 -36.19 9.87
CA MET A 1 4.76 -37.28 9.56
C MET A 1 5.62 -36.80 8.40
N ILE A 2 6.96 -36.94 8.49
CA ILE A 2 8.02 -36.52 7.52
C ILE A 2 8.33 -34.99 7.61
N SER A 3 9.34 -34.46 8.33
CA SER A 3 10.84 -34.55 8.29
C SER A 3 11.41 -34.16 6.91
N TYR A 4 12.34 -33.20 6.73
CA TYR A 4 13.77 -33.18 7.11
C TYR A 4 14.25 -31.71 7.24
N ARG A 5 15.03 -31.29 8.24
CA ARG A 5 16.41 -31.59 8.71
C ARG A 5 17.50 -30.71 8.05
N THR A 6 18.19 -30.03 8.96
CA THR A 6 19.29 -29.05 8.95
C THR A 6 20.66 -29.59 8.55
N GLU A 7 21.60 -28.69 8.20
CA GLU A 7 23.01 -28.57 8.68
C GLU A 7 23.67 -27.33 8.01
N GLU A 8 23.99 -26.25 8.75
CA GLU A 8 25.27 -25.89 9.43
C GLU A 8 26.48 -25.65 8.48
N HIS A 9 26.88 -24.39 8.24
CA HIS A 9 27.85 -23.55 8.97
C HIS A 9 29.34 -23.89 8.75
N VAL A 10 30.10 -23.01 8.04
CA VAL A 10 31.54 -22.78 8.28
C VAL A 10 31.87 -21.29 8.08
N ARG A 11 32.62 -20.76 9.05
CA ARG A 11 33.08 -19.37 9.26
C ARG A 11 34.48 -19.17 8.63
N GLY A 12 34.83 -17.97 8.16
CA GLY A 12 36.21 -17.69 7.67
C GLY A 12 36.53 -16.24 7.27
N THR A 13 36.86 -15.43 8.27
CA THR A 13 37.74 -14.22 8.37
C THR A 13 38.50 -13.61 7.16
N GLN A 14 38.32 -12.28 7.00
CA GLN A 14 39.30 -11.16 7.01
C GLN A 14 40.42 -10.99 5.94
N SER A 15 40.38 -9.83 5.26
CA SER A 15 41.35 -8.70 5.34
C SER A 15 42.04 -8.18 4.06
N GLN A 16 41.77 -6.90 3.78
CA GLN A 16 42.58 -5.78 3.25
C GLN A 16 43.73 -5.99 2.23
N LYS A 17 43.74 -5.09 1.22
CA LYS A 17 44.96 -4.38 0.79
C LYS A 17 44.65 -3.03 0.11
N ASN A 18 45.09 -1.95 0.74
CA ASN A 18 45.21 -0.60 0.19
C ASN A 18 46.48 -0.49 -0.69
N ARG A 19 46.44 0.33 -1.75
CA ARG A 19 47.62 1.14 -2.15
C ARG A 19 47.23 2.42 -2.90
N LEU A 20 47.93 3.47 -2.46
CA LEU A 20 47.79 4.91 -2.68
C LEU A 20 48.51 5.45 -3.95
N LYS A 21 48.20 6.73 -4.24
CA LYS A 21 49.04 7.82 -4.86
C LYS A 21 49.06 7.88 -6.40
N THR A 22 49.00 9.01 -7.12
CA THR A 22 49.31 10.47 -6.93
C THR A 22 48.69 11.23 -8.14
N SER A 23 47.93 12.34 -8.03
CA SER A 23 48.24 13.78 -7.87
C SER A 23 49.00 14.51 -9.01
N LYS A 24 48.46 15.72 -9.34
CA LYS A 24 48.97 16.89 -10.12
C LYS A 24 48.60 16.91 -11.63
N GLN A 25 48.19 18.01 -12.26
CA GLN A 25 48.29 19.45 -11.98
C GLN A 25 47.33 20.26 -12.89
N GLN A 26 46.93 21.46 -12.44
CA GLN A 26 46.09 22.45 -13.14
C GLN A 26 46.87 23.24 -14.21
N SER A 27 46.17 23.76 -15.22
CA SER A 27 46.51 25.05 -15.88
C SER A 27 45.25 25.75 -16.41
N ILE A 28 45.23 27.09 -16.28
CA ILE A 28 44.15 28.02 -16.63
C ILE A 28 44.69 28.99 -17.69
N SER A 29 43.98 29.23 -18.80
CA SER A 29 43.59 30.58 -19.31
C SER A 29 42.81 30.54 -20.66
N PRO A 30 42.01 31.60 -21.01
CA PRO A 30 40.90 31.59 -21.98
C PRO A 30 41.18 32.52 -23.22
N PRO A 31 40.19 33.06 -23.98
CA PRO A 31 38.98 32.52 -24.64
C PRO A 31 39.01 32.74 -26.18
N LYS A 32 38.17 32.04 -26.97
CA LYS A 32 37.75 32.51 -28.32
C LYS A 32 36.29 32.19 -28.61
N SER A 33 35.58 33.21 -29.07
CA SER A 33 34.20 33.25 -29.55
C SER A 33 34.01 32.50 -30.88
N SER A 34 32.89 31.80 -31.06
CA SER A 34 32.21 31.67 -32.35
C SER A 34 30.77 31.19 -32.18
N CYS A 35 29.86 31.83 -32.90
CA CYS A 35 28.42 31.54 -32.98
C CYS A 35 28.08 30.39 -33.94
N ARG A 36 26.82 29.89 -33.82
CA ARG A 36 26.09 28.91 -34.65
C ARG A 36 26.62 27.47 -34.49
N SER A 37 25.80 26.45 -34.24
CA SER A 37 24.49 26.12 -34.83
C SER A 37 23.66 25.20 -33.90
N SER A 38 22.34 25.37 -33.91
CA SER A 38 21.34 24.46 -33.35
C SER A 38 21.59 23.00 -33.76
N GLN A 39 22.05 22.18 -32.81
CA GLN A 39 21.98 20.73 -32.87
C GLN A 39 20.97 20.30 -31.81
N SER A 40 19.81 19.86 -32.28
CA SER A 40 18.85 19.11 -31.50
C SER A 40 19.55 17.86 -30.96
N LEU A 41 19.78 17.85 -29.65
CA LEU A 41 20.06 16.62 -28.92
C LEU A 41 18.85 15.70 -29.13
N PRO A 42 19.03 14.42 -29.52
CA PRO A 42 17.92 13.48 -29.43
C PRO A 42 17.58 13.36 -27.95
N LEU A 43 16.40 13.83 -27.58
CA LEU A 43 15.72 13.35 -26.38
C LEU A 43 15.53 11.85 -26.62
N THR A 44 16.46 11.05 -26.12
CA THR A 44 16.16 9.66 -25.77
C THR A 44 15.16 9.74 -24.62
N LEU A 45 13.89 9.93 -24.99
CA LEU A 45 12.79 9.48 -24.17
C LEU A 45 12.96 7.97 -24.17
N ASP A 46 13.62 7.44 -23.14
CA ASP A 46 13.57 6.02 -22.85
C ASP A 46 12.10 5.69 -22.69
N SER A 47 11.46 5.23 -23.77
CA SER A 47 10.16 4.61 -23.70
C SER A 47 10.38 3.27 -23.02
N GLN A 48 10.53 3.28 -21.70
CA GLN A 48 10.24 2.08 -20.93
C GLN A 48 8.84 1.68 -21.36
N ALA A 49 8.73 0.53 -22.01
CA ALA A 49 7.44 -0.04 -22.33
C ALA A 49 6.65 -0.07 -21.02
N ALA A 50 5.44 0.51 -21.03
CA ALA A 50 4.60 0.54 -19.86
C ALA A 50 4.45 -0.90 -19.34
N LYS A 51 4.76 -1.12 -18.06
CA LYS A 51 4.66 -2.43 -17.43
C LYS A 51 3.31 -2.52 -16.72
N ALA A 52 2.60 -3.64 -16.89
CA ALA A 52 1.42 -3.93 -16.10
C ALA A 52 1.84 -4.32 -14.67
N MET A 53 1.32 -3.62 -13.68
CA MET A 53 1.63 -3.82 -12.26
C MET A 53 0.36 -4.27 -11.53
N PRO A 54 0.39 -5.34 -10.72
CA PRO A 54 -0.77 -5.73 -9.94
C PRO A 54 -1.14 -4.64 -8.93
N ILE A 55 -2.43 -4.40 -8.78
CA ILE A 55 -3.01 -3.46 -7.82
C ILE A 55 -4.14 -4.09 -6.99
N SER A 56 -4.36 -5.39 -7.15
CA SER A 56 -5.15 -6.25 -6.27
C SER A 56 -4.55 -7.65 -6.27
N PRO A 57 -4.72 -8.43 -5.19
CA PRO A 57 -4.40 -9.86 -5.22
C PRO A 57 -5.29 -10.62 -6.22
N PRO A 58 -4.90 -11.84 -6.64
CA PRO A 58 -5.78 -12.76 -7.35
C PRO A 58 -6.89 -13.27 -6.43
N GLU A 59 -8.13 -13.05 -6.83
CA GLU A 59 -9.31 -13.44 -6.08
C GLU A 59 -10.16 -14.43 -6.88
N GLY A 60 -10.84 -15.33 -6.17
CA GLY A 60 -11.83 -16.20 -6.79
C GLY A 60 -13.06 -15.40 -7.22
N THR A 61 -13.61 -15.70 -8.39
CA THR A 61 -14.82 -15.05 -8.92
C THR A 61 -16.13 -15.64 -8.36
N GLY A 62 -16.04 -16.68 -7.52
CA GLY A 62 -17.17 -17.52 -7.12
C GLY A 62 -17.44 -18.70 -8.08
N VAL A 63 -16.85 -18.66 -9.28
CA VAL A 63 -16.84 -19.79 -10.22
C VAL A 63 -15.56 -20.61 -10.02
N GLY A 64 -15.70 -21.92 -9.81
CA GLY A 64 -14.57 -22.80 -9.54
C GLY A 64 -13.50 -22.74 -10.63
N GLY A 65 -12.26 -22.46 -10.23
CA GLY A 65 -11.12 -22.38 -11.14
C GLY A 65 -11.01 -21.08 -11.96
N LEU A 66 -11.84 -20.07 -11.68
CA LEU A 66 -11.80 -18.76 -12.33
C LEU A 66 -11.40 -17.67 -11.34
N TYR A 67 -10.36 -16.92 -11.68
CA TYR A 67 -9.74 -15.90 -10.84
C TYR A 67 -9.72 -14.55 -11.53
N ARG A 68 -9.62 -13.50 -10.73
CA ARG A 68 -9.58 -12.11 -11.18
C ARG A 68 -8.55 -11.32 -10.39
N CYS A 69 -7.90 -10.36 -11.03
CA CYS A 69 -7.18 -9.29 -10.38
C CYS A 69 -7.36 -7.97 -11.15
N ILE A 70 -6.86 -6.89 -10.57
CA ILE A 70 -6.76 -5.59 -11.21
C ILE A 70 -5.28 -5.26 -11.38
N VAL A 71 -4.92 -4.71 -12.54
CA VAL A 71 -3.58 -4.20 -12.84
C VAL A 71 -3.63 -2.72 -13.21
N ASP A 72 -2.60 -1.97 -12.84
CA ASP A 72 -2.30 -0.67 -13.39
C ASP A 72 -1.42 -0.86 -14.63
N TYR A 73 -1.87 -0.34 -15.77
CA TYR A 73 -1.09 -0.25 -16.99
C TYR A 73 -1.14 1.19 -17.50
N ASN A 74 0.00 1.90 -17.40
CA ASN A 74 0.12 3.29 -17.82
C ASN A 74 -0.89 4.23 -17.13
N HIS A 75 -1.02 4.09 -15.81
CA HIS A 75 -1.94 4.86 -14.96
C HIS A 75 -3.42 4.63 -15.30
N GLN A 76 -3.73 3.47 -15.87
CA GLN A 76 -5.09 3.05 -16.18
C GLN A 76 -5.36 1.67 -15.57
N PRO A 77 -6.43 1.52 -14.77
CA PRO A 77 -6.78 0.24 -14.19
C PRO A 77 -7.48 -0.68 -15.20
N PHE A 78 -7.07 -1.94 -15.22
CA PHE A 78 -7.68 -3.01 -15.99
C PHE A 78 -7.99 -4.21 -15.09
N SER A 79 -9.17 -4.79 -15.24
CA SER A 79 -9.50 -6.08 -14.66
C SER A 79 -9.10 -7.21 -15.60
N ILE A 80 -8.38 -8.19 -15.09
CA ILE A 80 -8.02 -9.41 -15.79
C ILE A 80 -8.77 -10.57 -15.14
N THR A 81 -9.44 -11.39 -15.94
CA THR A 81 -10.08 -12.63 -15.48
C THR A 81 -9.53 -13.82 -16.25
N TRP A 82 -9.11 -14.89 -15.57
CA TRP A 82 -8.52 -16.07 -16.19
C TRP A 82 -8.90 -17.37 -15.48
N SER A 83 -8.81 -18.48 -16.22
CA SER A 83 -9.02 -19.82 -15.67
C SER A 83 -7.70 -20.50 -15.32
N GLY A 84 -7.65 -21.31 -14.26
CA GLY A 84 -6.50 -22.17 -13.95
C GLY A 84 -6.10 -22.17 -12.48
N SER A 85 -4.93 -21.60 -12.18
CA SER A 85 -4.43 -21.42 -10.81
C SER A 85 -4.69 -19.98 -10.33
N GLN A 86 -4.66 -19.78 -9.00
CA GLN A 86 -4.75 -18.47 -8.36
C GLN A 86 -3.45 -17.64 -8.48
N GLU A 87 -2.48 -18.09 -9.26
CA GLU A 87 -1.28 -17.31 -9.54
C GLU A 87 -1.60 -16.23 -10.56
N TYR A 88 -0.89 -15.10 -10.50
CA TYR A 88 -1.04 -14.05 -11.50
C TYR A 88 -0.78 -14.58 -12.91
N PRO A 89 -1.53 -14.12 -13.92
CA PRO A 89 -1.19 -14.40 -15.31
C PRO A 89 0.14 -13.72 -15.69
N ASP A 90 0.73 -14.11 -16.83
CA ASP A 90 1.96 -13.51 -17.33
C ASP A 90 1.75 -12.03 -17.72
N LEU A 91 2.02 -11.12 -16.78
CA LEU A 91 1.86 -9.68 -16.96
C LEU A 91 2.95 -9.07 -17.86
N GLU A 92 4.04 -9.78 -18.17
CA GLU A 92 5.05 -9.29 -19.12
C GLU A 92 4.50 -9.26 -20.56
N SER A 93 3.55 -10.15 -20.84
CA SER A 93 2.87 -10.23 -22.14
C SER A 93 1.68 -9.25 -22.26
N PHE A 94 1.39 -8.43 -21.25
CA PHE A 94 0.24 -7.51 -21.26
C PHE A 94 0.37 -6.46 -22.41
N PRO A 95 -0.71 -6.13 -23.14
CA PRO A 95 -2.11 -6.58 -22.97
C PRO A 95 -2.46 -7.89 -23.72
N SER A 96 -1.49 -8.55 -24.36
CA SER A 96 -1.70 -9.74 -25.20
C SER A 96 -1.72 -11.05 -24.39
N LEU A 97 -2.55 -11.09 -23.35
CA LEU A 97 -2.65 -12.24 -22.46
C LEU A 97 -3.34 -13.43 -23.14
N LYS A 98 -2.86 -14.65 -22.88
CA LYS A 98 -3.50 -15.89 -23.33
C LYS A 98 -4.51 -16.39 -22.30
N ASN A 99 -5.68 -16.85 -22.77
CA ASN A 99 -6.72 -17.43 -21.91
C ASN A 99 -7.19 -16.50 -20.78
N ALA A 100 -7.14 -15.19 -21.00
CA ALA A 100 -7.60 -14.18 -20.07
C ALA A 100 -8.50 -13.18 -20.77
N GLU A 101 -9.55 -12.76 -20.09
CA GLU A 101 -10.39 -11.65 -20.46
C GLU A 101 -9.82 -10.37 -19.84
N LEU A 102 -9.79 -9.29 -20.63
CA LEU A 102 -9.29 -8.00 -20.22
C LEU A 102 -10.40 -6.95 -20.35
N LEU A 103 -10.70 -6.27 -19.25
CA LEU A 103 -11.70 -5.20 -19.20
C LEU A 103 -11.09 -3.94 -18.62
N SER A 104 -11.27 -2.81 -19.29
CA SER A 104 -10.91 -1.51 -18.72
C SER A 104 -11.88 -1.18 -17.58
N VAL A 105 -11.33 -0.80 -16.42
CA VAL A 105 -12.14 -0.35 -15.29
C VAL A 105 -12.62 1.07 -15.59
N GLN A 106 -13.94 1.25 -15.60
CA GLN A 106 -14.54 2.56 -15.85
C GLN A 106 -14.30 3.49 -14.68
N GLN A 107 -13.98 4.75 -14.97
CA GLN A 107 -13.71 5.79 -14.00
C GLN A 107 -14.34 7.10 -14.47
N SER A 108 -14.81 7.91 -13.53
CA SER A 108 -15.15 9.31 -13.76
C SER A 108 -13.93 10.10 -14.24
N SER A 109 -14.16 11.27 -14.84
CA SER A 109 -13.06 12.11 -15.33
C SER A 109 -12.16 12.59 -14.17
N GLU A 110 -12.77 12.83 -13.02
CA GLU A 110 -12.11 13.24 -11.78
C GLU A 110 -11.23 12.13 -11.22
N ALA A 111 -11.76 10.92 -11.05
CA ALA A 111 -10.98 9.78 -10.58
C ALA A 111 -9.88 9.38 -11.56
N ALA A 112 -10.16 9.39 -12.86
CA ALA A 112 -9.16 9.12 -13.90
C ALA A 112 -8.01 10.14 -13.87
N ALA A 113 -8.30 11.42 -13.59
CA ALA A 113 -7.27 12.44 -13.42
C ALA A 113 -6.40 12.19 -12.18
N VAL A 114 -6.99 11.74 -11.07
CA VAL A 114 -6.23 11.34 -9.87
C VAL A 114 -5.31 10.15 -10.16
N TRP A 115 -5.81 9.13 -10.84
CA TRP A 115 -5.01 7.95 -11.24
C TRP A 115 -3.85 8.33 -12.16
N LYS A 116 -4.13 9.13 -13.19
CA LYS A 116 -3.15 9.59 -14.16
C LYS A 116 -1.99 10.37 -13.55
N ASN A 117 -2.24 11.11 -12.47
CA ASN A 117 -1.25 11.99 -11.84
C ASN A 117 -0.64 11.39 -10.56
N SER A 118 -0.79 10.09 -10.34
CA SER A 118 -0.22 9.41 -9.18
C SER A 118 0.44 8.09 -9.57
N GLU A 119 1.42 7.68 -8.77
CA GLU A 119 2.18 6.45 -8.92
C GLU A 119 1.69 5.38 -7.94
N LEU A 120 1.75 4.12 -8.33
CA LEU A 120 1.46 3.00 -7.43
C LEU A 120 2.54 2.90 -6.34
N LEU A 121 2.12 2.89 -5.07
CA LEU A 121 2.99 2.71 -3.92
C LEU A 121 2.82 1.32 -3.27
N ASP A 122 1.58 0.87 -3.12
CA ASP A 122 1.23 -0.43 -2.53
C ASP A 122 -0.21 -0.82 -2.94
N TYR A 123 -0.66 -2.02 -2.58
CA TYR A 123 -2.06 -2.40 -2.76
C TYR A 123 -2.53 -3.44 -1.74
N GLY A 124 -3.83 -3.45 -1.49
CA GLY A 124 -4.52 -4.46 -0.71
C GLY A 124 -5.65 -5.10 -1.51
N THR A 125 -6.47 -5.86 -0.79
CA THR A 125 -7.66 -6.55 -1.33
C THR A 125 -8.72 -5.58 -1.85
N HIS A 126 -8.86 -4.41 -1.21
CA HIS A 126 -9.97 -3.47 -1.47
C HIS A 126 -9.53 -2.09 -1.97
N ALA A 127 -8.22 -1.84 -2.03
CA ALA A 127 -7.71 -0.53 -2.37
C ALA A 127 -6.31 -0.57 -2.96
N SER A 128 -6.00 0.46 -3.74
CA SER A 128 -4.66 0.80 -4.18
C SER A 128 -4.12 1.97 -3.37
N ILE A 129 -2.88 1.86 -2.89
CA ILE A 129 -2.16 2.96 -2.26
C ILE A 129 -1.29 3.61 -3.33
N ARG A 130 -1.49 4.91 -3.53
CA ARG A 130 -0.80 5.70 -4.56
C ARG A 130 -0.08 6.88 -3.94
N ILE A 131 0.82 7.51 -4.70
CA ILE A 131 1.56 8.68 -4.26
C ILE A 131 1.63 9.75 -5.37
N THR A 132 1.47 11.01 -4.99
CA THR A 132 1.71 12.18 -5.85
C THR A 132 3.01 12.87 -5.46
N GLU A 133 3.64 13.58 -6.40
CA GLU A 133 4.91 14.29 -6.15
C GLU A 133 4.75 15.52 -5.21
N HIS A 134 3.54 16.07 -5.13
CA HIS A 134 3.27 17.34 -4.48
C HIS A 134 2.03 17.27 -3.59
N GLY A 135 1.98 18.16 -2.59
CA GLY A 135 0.85 18.34 -1.67
C GLY A 135 1.20 18.01 -0.22
N SER A 136 0.40 18.54 0.70
CA SER A 136 0.50 18.23 2.14
C SER A 136 0.11 16.78 2.45
N PHE A 137 -0.74 16.18 1.60
CA PHE A 137 -1.23 14.81 1.72
C PHE A 137 -0.90 14.03 0.44
N PRO A 138 0.38 13.63 0.25
CA PRO A 138 0.82 13.05 -1.02
C PRO A 138 0.42 11.58 -1.20
N VAL A 139 0.00 10.88 -0.14
CA VAL A 139 -0.41 9.46 -0.22
C VAL A 139 -1.91 9.39 -0.44
N LEU A 140 -2.37 8.54 -1.36
CA LEU A 140 -3.77 8.35 -1.69
C LEU A 140 -4.16 6.90 -1.42
N LYS A 141 -5.30 6.68 -0.79
CA LYS A 141 -5.94 5.36 -0.72
C LYS A 141 -7.18 5.40 -1.60
N LEU A 142 -7.19 4.61 -2.67
CA LEU A 142 -8.26 4.58 -3.66
C LEU A 142 -8.91 3.19 -3.66
N ALA A 143 -10.23 3.15 -3.50
CA ALA A 143 -11.01 1.92 -3.59
C ALA A 143 -10.84 1.25 -4.95
N HIS A 144 -10.90 -0.08 -4.97
CA HIS A 144 -11.26 -0.78 -6.19
C HIS A 144 -12.72 -0.46 -6.55
N SER A 145 -13.07 -0.58 -7.83
CA SER A 145 -14.36 -0.10 -8.37
C SER A 145 -15.57 -0.92 -7.94
N ASP A 146 -15.38 -2.03 -7.22
CA ASP A 146 -16.49 -2.85 -6.73
C ASP A 146 -17.19 -2.20 -5.52
N GLU A 147 -18.44 -2.58 -5.31
CA GLU A 147 -19.29 -1.97 -4.28
C GLU A 147 -18.77 -2.17 -2.86
N VAL A 148 -18.13 -3.31 -2.56
CA VAL A 148 -17.63 -3.61 -1.22
C VAL A 148 -16.43 -2.73 -0.90
N SER A 149 -15.47 -2.64 -1.83
CA SER A 149 -14.29 -1.79 -1.71
C SER A 149 -14.65 -0.32 -1.52
N MET A 150 -15.60 0.19 -2.32
CA MET A 150 -16.11 1.56 -2.18
C MET A 150 -16.75 1.82 -0.81
N LYS A 151 -17.56 0.86 -0.30
CA LYS A 151 -18.17 0.96 1.03
C LYS A 151 -17.13 0.94 2.15
N LEU A 152 -16.10 0.10 2.05
CA LEU A 152 -15.03 0.03 3.04
C LEU A 152 -14.24 1.33 3.10
N ILE A 153 -13.91 1.93 1.94
CA ILE A 153 -13.19 3.21 1.91
C ILE A 153 -14.03 4.37 2.45
N GLN A 154 -15.31 4.47 2.09
CA GLN A 154 -16.21 5.46 2.70
C GLN A 154 -16.29 5.27 4.22
N TYR A 155 -16.45 4.03 4.68
CA TYR A 155 -16.53 3.71 6.09
C TYR A 155 -15.23 4.06 6.83
N GLU A 156 -14.08 3.74 6.27
CA GLU A 156 -12.77 4.10 6.82
C GLU A 156 -12.60 5.62 6.96
N PHE A 157 -13.00 6.37 5.94
CA PHE A 157 -12.98 7.84 5.97
C PHE A 157 -13.86 8.40 7.11
N ASP A 158 -15.06 7.85 7.30
CA ASP A 158 -15.95 8.23 8.39
C ASP A 158 -15.37 7.88 9.78
N ILE A 159 -14.65 6.76 9.89
CA ILE A 159 -13.97 6.36 11.12
C ILE A 159 -12.80 7.29 11.43
N LEU A 160 -11.99 7.66 10.43
CA LEU A 160 -10.92 8.64 10.59
C LEU A 160 -11.44 9.97 11.17
N ALA A 161 -12.58 10.46 10.67
CA ALA A 161 -13.25 11.64 11.21
C ALA A 161 -13.62 11.48 12.68
N LYS A 162 -14.31 10.38 13.03
CA LYS A 162 -14.73 10.11 14.42
C LYS A 162 -13.56 10.00 15.39
N LEU A 163 -12.49 9.31 15.00
CA LEU A 163 -11.31 9.15 15.86
C LEU A 163 -10.57 10.48 16.06
N THR A 164 -10.52 11.30 15.01
CA THR A 164 -9.96 12.66 15.09
C THR A 164 -10.75 13.52 16.06
N GLU A 165 -12.09 13.48 15.99
CA GLU A 165 -12.98 14.20 16.94
C GLU A 165 -12.78 13.74 18.40
N GLN A 166 -12.41 12.48 18.61
CA GLN A 166 -12.10 11.92 19.92
C GLN A 166 -10.67 12.19 20.40
N GLY A 167 -9.88 12.92 19.60
CA GLY A 167 -8.50 13.29 19.93
C GLY A 167 -7.51 12.12 19.86
N LEU A 168 -7.86 11.03 19.18
CA LEU A 168 -6.96 9.92 18.95
C LEU A 168 -5.93 10.32 17.86
N PRO A 169 -4.62 10.08 18.07
CA PRO A 169 -3.59 10.43 17.10
C PRO A 169 -3.57 9.44 15.93
N VAL A 170 -4.53 9.59 15.02
CA VAL A 170 -4.55 8.91 13.72
C VAL A 170 -3.65 9.64 12.71
N VAL A 171 -3.46 9.05 11.53
CA VAL A 171 -2.75 9.71 10.42
C VAL A 171 -3.44 11.01 10.04
N ASP A 172 -2.67 12.08 9.76
CA ASP A 172 -3.26 13.31 9.24
C ASP A 172 -3.71 13.09 7.80
N TYR A 173 -4.91 13.58 7.48
CA TYR A 173 -5.55 13.36 6.19
C TYR A 173 -6.28 14.59 5.69
N ASP A 174 -6.51 14.60 4.38
CA ASP A 174 -7.33 15.59 3.70
C ASP A 174 -8.81 15.33 3.99
N HIS A 175 -9.48 16.30 4.60
CA HIS A 175 -10.91 16.21 4.91
C HIS A 175 -11.81 16.35 3.67
N GLU A 176 -11.25 16.68 2.49
CA GLU A 176 -11.95 16.62 1.22
C GLU A 176 -11.73 15.25 0.54
N PRO A 177 -12.75 14.36 0.54
CA PRO A 177 -12.59 13.04 -0.05
C PRO A 177 -12.51 13.10 -1.58
N ILE A 178 -12.02 12.01 -2.16
CA ILE A 178 -12.01 11.77 -3.60
C ILE A 178 -13.32 11.07 -3.96
N LEU A 179 -13.98 11.55 -5.01
CA LEU A 179 -15.30 11.09 -5.41
C LEU A 179 -15.27 10.37 -6.76
N GLU A 180 -16.07 9.31 -6.86
CA GLU A 180 -16.45 8.62 -8.10
C GLU A 180 -17.97 8.77 -8.25
N ASN A 181 -18.42 9.59 -9.21
CA ASN A 181 -19.84 9.88 -9.44
C ASN A 181 -20.60 10.35 -8.17
N GLY A 182 -19.93 11.12 -7.31
CA GLY A 182 -20.49 11.65 -6.06
C GLY A 182 -20.40 10.73 -4.85
N VAL A 183 -19.84 9.52 -5.00
CA VAL A 183 -19.60 8.57 -3.90
C VAL A 183 -18.12 8.61 -3.52
N VAL A 184 -17.78 8.58 -2.23
CA VAL A 184 -16.38 8.54 -1.79
C VAL A 184 -15.71 7.26 -2.30
N CYS A 185 -14.67 7.45 -3.11
CA CYS A 185 -13.83 6.38 -3.65
C CYS A 185 -12.40 6.42 -3.12
N GLY A 186 -12.05 7.41 -2.31
CA GLY A 186 -10.71 7.53 -1.77
C GLY A 186 -10.51 8.78 -0.95
N TYR A 187 -9.32 8.89 -0.39
CA TYR A 187 -8.89 10.05 0.38
C TYR A 187 -7.37 10.16 0.33
N ARG A 188 -6.86 11.31 0.80
CA ARG A 188 -5.43 11.63 0.80
C ARG A 188 -4.94 11.71 2.24
N MET A 189 -3.71 11.27 2.48
CA MET A 189 -3.08 11.28 3.79
C MET A 189 -1.60 11.66 3.69
N GLU A 190 -1.03 12.03 4.83
CA GLU A 190 0.40 12.29 4.92
C GLU A 190 1.21 11.01 4.66
N LYS A 191 2.48 11.18 4.33
CA LYS A 191 3.37 10.04 4.16
C LYS A 191 3.92 9.58 5.51
N LEU A 192 3.66 8.32 5.84
CA LEU A 192 4.23 7.65 7.02
C LEU A 192 5.44 6.79 6.66
N SER A 193 6.22 6.39 7.66
CA SER A 193 7.38 5.50 7.50
C SER A 193 7.05 4.07 7.92
N LYS A 194 7.35 3.08 7.07
CA LYS A 194 7.19 1.66 7.39
C LYS A 194 8.14 1.28 8.53
N ILE A 195 7.69 0.38 9.41
CA ILE A 195 8.55 -0.21 10.45
C ILE A 195 9.16 -1.49 9.90
N GLU A 196 10.48 -1.62 10.03
CA GLU A 196 11.17 -2.84 9.64
C GLU A 196 10.77 -4.01 10.54
N ALA A 197 10.73 -5.22 9.99
CA ALA A 197 10.29 -6.41 10.75
C ALA A 197 11.14 -6.67 12.00
N SER A 198 12.43 -6.31 11.97
CA SER A 198 13.35 -6.40 13.11
C SER A 198 13.04 -5.38 14.21
N GLU A 199 12.45 -4.22 13.87
CA GLU A 199 12.10 -3.17 14.82
C GLU A 199 10.74 -3.43 15.48
N LEU A 200 9.78 -4.06 14.79
CA LEU A 200 8.43 -4.30 15.33
C LEU A 200 8.43 -4.93 16.74
N ARG A 201 9.27 -5.95 16.98
CA ARG A 201 9.38 -6.59 18.29
C ARG A 201 9.96 -5.67 19.37
N LEU A 202 10.91 -4.80 18.99
CA LEU A 202 11.52 -3.83 19.90
C LEU A 202 10.52 -2.74 20.31
N ARG A 203 9.52 -2.50 19.47
CA ARG A 203 8.45 -1.50 19.67
C ARG A 203 7.15 -2.11 20.19
N ALA A 204 7.15 -3.37 20.64
CA ALA A 204 5.93 -4.07 21.07
C ALA A 204 5.13 -3.30 22.13
N GLU A 205 5.80 -2.68 23.10
CA GLU A 205 5.13 -1.87 24.13
C GLU A 205 4.54 -0.57 23.57
N ASP A 206 5.22 0.10 22.63
CA ASP A 206 4.68 1.29 21.98
C ASP A 206 3.46 0.95 21.10
N ILE A 207 3.53 -0.19 20.41
CA ILE A 207 2.42 -0.72 19.60
C ILE A 207 1.24 -1.05 20.51
N LYS A 208 1.49 -1.74 21.63
CA LYS A 208 0.45 -2.02 22.62
C LYS A 208 -0.16 -0.74 23.17
N GLN A 209 0.64 0.28 23.47
CA GLN A 209 0.13 1.57 23.92
C GLN A 209 -0.76 2.24 22.88
N ALA A 210 -0.41 2.18 21.59
CA ALA A 210 -1.25 2.69 20.50
C ALA A 210 -2.60 1.95 20.42
N ILE A 211 -2.59 0.62 20.55
CA ILE A 211 -3.82 -0.21 20.63
C ILE A 211 -4.66 0.17 21.86
N ASP A 212 -4.04 0.30 23.03
CA ASP A 212 -4.72 0.65 24.27
C ASP A 212 -5.30 2.09 24.22
N GLN A 213 -4.80 2.97 23.33
CA GLN A 213 -5.42 4.28 23.06
C GLN A 213 -6.73 4.14 22.30
N PHE A 214 -6.81 3.29 21.26
CA PHE A 214 -8.06 2.97 20.57
C PHE A 214 -9.10 2.44 21.57
N HIS A 215 -8.72 1.50 22.43
CA HIS A 215 -9.63 0.91 23.40
C HIS A 215 -10.15 1.93 24.41
N ARG A 216 -9.31 2.86 24.86
CA ARG A 216 -9.69 3.92 25.81
C ARG A 216 -10.73 4.88 25.24
N VAL A 217 -10.68 5.18 23.94
CA VAL A 217 -11.71 6.00 23.27
C VAL A 217 -12.91 5.16 22.83
N GLY A 218 -12.92 3.86 23.14
CA GLY A 218 -14.05 2.97 22.88
C GLY A 218 -14.08 2.40 21.47
N PHE A 219 -12.93 2.25 20.82
CA PHE A 219 -12.80 1.65 19.48
C PHE A 219 -11.93 0.40 19.48
N SER A 220 -12.23 -0.49 18.54
CA SER A 220 -11.35 -1.56 18.05
C SER A 220 -10.75 -1.12 16.72
N HIS A 221 -9.48 -1.44 16.44
CA HIS A 221 -8.88 -1.25 15.12
C HIS A 221 -9.29 -2.37 14.15
N GLY A 222 -9.47 -3.59 14.66
CA GLY A 222 -10.05 -4.72 13.93
C GLY A 222 -9.11 -5.49 12.99
N ASP A 223 -8.02 -4.86 12.58
CA ASP A 223 -7.00 -5.50 11.74
C ASP A 223 -5.56 -5.13 12.13
N VAL A 224 -5.20 -5.38 13.38
CA VAL A 224 -3.82 -5.17 13.85
C VAL A 224 -2.90 -6.21 13.22
N GLY A 225 -1.90 -5.74 12.47
CA GLY A 225 -0.86 -6.56 11.88
C GLY A 225 0.34 -5.72 11.43
N PRO A 226 1.51 -6.34 11.16
CA PRO A 226 2.74 -5.65 10.79
C PRO A 226 2.60 -4.63 9.66
N SER A 227 1.78 -4.92 8.63
CA SER A 227 1.53 -4.01 7.50
C SER A 227 0.76 -2.75 7.88
N ASN A 228 0.02 -2.81 8.99
CA ASN A 228 -0.90 -1.77 9.45
C ASN A 228 -0.30 -0.93 10.60
N ILE A 229 1.01 -1.08 10.83
CA ILE A 229 1.75 -0.35 11.86
C ILE A 229 2.84 0.45 11.16
N MET A 230 2.75 1.77 11.26
CA MET A 230 3.71 2.71 10.69
C MET A 230 4.19 3.70 11.74
N THR A 231 5.10 4.59 11.35
CA THR A 231 5.57 5.67 12.21
C THR A 231 5.39 7.05 11.61
N LYS A 232 5.04 7.99 12.48
CA LYS A 232 5.09 9.44 12.26
C LYS A 232 5.99 10.06 13.31
N ASP A 233 7.08 10.69 12.89
CA ASP A 233 8.04 11.33 13.80
C ASP A 233 8.49 10.41 14.96
N GLY A 234 8.68 9.13 14.65
CA GLY A 234 9.07 8.09 15.60
C GLY A 234 7.95 7.53 16.48
N ARG A 235 6.73 8.08 16.44
CA ARG A 235 5.56 7.56 17.16
C ARG A 235 4.86 6.47 16.35
N ILE A 236 4.34 5.45 17.02
CA ILE A 236 3.53 4.41 16.38
C ILE A 236 2.20 5.01 15.96
N THR A 237 1.83 4.78 14.70
CA THR A 237 0.54 5.14 14.11
C THR A 237 -0.05 3.87 13.50
N LEU A 238 -1.26 3.50 13.96
CA LEU A 238 -2.03 2.42 13.36
C LEU A 238 -2.77 2.97 12.13
N ILE A 239 -2.73 2.22 11.04
CA ILE A 239 -3.35 2.59 9.76
C ILE A 239 -4.26 1.47 9.26
N ASP A 240 -5.02 1.75 8.21
CA ASP A 240 -6.02 0.85 7.65
C ASP A 240 -7.17 0.59 8.61
N LEU A 241 -8.08 1.57 8.67
CA LEU A 241 -9.24 1.57 9.58
C LEU A 241 -10.49 0.99 8.90
N SER A 242 -10.32 0.27 7.79
CA SER A 242 -11.41 -0.37 7.03
C SER A 242 -12.25 -1.30 7.90
N PHE A 243 -11.64 -1.86 8.96
CA PHE A 243 -12.28 -2.80 9.88
C PHE A 243 -12.40 -2.27 11.31
N ALA A 244 -12.06 -1.00 11.55
CA ALA A 244 -12.18 -0.39 12.86
C ALA A 244 -13.63 -0.09 13.20
N GLY A 245 -13.96 0.00 14.49
CA GLY A 245 -15.32 0.35 14.88
C GLY A 245 -15.52 0.51 16.37
N GLN A 246 -16.65 1.10 16.73
CA GLN A 246 -16.98 1.43 18.11
C GLN A 246 -17.34 0.15 18.88
N LEU A 247 -16.67 -0.06 20.01
CA LEU A 247 -16.82 -1.26 20.83
C LEU A 247 -18.28 -1.50 21.23
N GLY A 248 -18.71 -2.75 21.12
CA GLY A 248 -20.06 -3.18 21.43
C GLY A 248 -21.11 -2.83 20.38
N THR A 249 -20.79 -2.07 19.33
CA THR A 249 -21.73 -1.83 18.23
C THR A 249 -21.75 -2.99 17.24
N THR A 250 -22.80 -3.08 16.43
CA THR A 250 -22.97 -4.12 15.41
C THR A 250 -22.04 -3.87 14.23
N VAL A 251 -21.39 -4.93 13.77
CA VAL A 251 -20.52 -4.91 12.58
C VAL A 251 -21.38 -4.72 11.33
N PRO A 252 -21.02 -3.81 10.41
CA PRO A 252 -21.76 -3.61 9.17
C PRO A 252 -21.87 -4.89 8.35
N SER A 253 -23.02 -5.12 7.69
CA SER A 253 -23.29 -6.36 6.97
C SER A 253 -22.40 -6.60 5.74
N PHE A 254 -21.69 -5.58 5.28
CA PHE A 254 -20.74 -5.67 4.17
C PHE A 254 -19.32 -6.03 4.63
N PHE A 255 -19.06 -6.13 5.94
CA PHE A 255 -17.78 -6.60 6.43
C PHE A 255 -17.61 -8.10 6.16
N PRO A 256 -16.39 -8.55 5.87
CA PRO A 256 -16.10 -9.98 5.84
C PRO A 256 -16.35 -10.62 7.21
N SER A 257 -17.08 -11.74 7.23
CA SER A 257 -17.50 -12.40 8.48
C SER A 257 -16.34 -12.96 9.32
N TRP A 258 -15.14 -13.08 8.74
CA TRP A 258 -13.94 -13.56 9.44
C TRP A 258 -13.31 -12.49 10.35
N VAL A 259 -13.67 -11.21 10.19
CA VAL A 259 -13.07 -10.11 10.98
C VAL A 259 -13.56 -10.17 12.43
N TYR A 260 -14.88 -10.33 12.62
CA TYR A 260 -15.55 -10.40 13.92
C TYR A 260 -16.58 -11.54 13.93
N SER A 261 -16.30 -12.63 14.64
CA SER A 261 -17.15 -13.83 14.67
C SER A 261 -18.53 -13.59 15.28
N ASP A 262 -18.61 -12.67 16.26
CA ASP A 262 -19.81 -12.44 17.06
C ASP A 262 -20.68 -11.31 16.49
N GLY A 263 -20.31 -10.78 15.32
CA GLY A 263 -21.03 -9.70 14.63
C GLY A 263 -21.01 -8.36 15.38
N ARG A 264 -20.11 -8.20 16.35
CA ARG A 264 -19.92 -6.97 17.14
C ARG A 264 -18.45 -6.62 17.21
N PHE A 265 -18.17 -5.32 17.29
CA PHE A 265 -16.81 -4.85 17.52
C PHE A 265 -16.37 -5.19 18.94
N ASP A 266 -15.28 -5.94 19.05
CA ASP A 266 -14.63 -6.32 20.31
C ASP A 266 -13.11 -6.13 20.23
N ILE A 267 -12.43 -6.35 21.36
CA ILE A 267 -10.97 -6.28 21.47
C ILE A 267 -10.32 -7.67 21.45
N GLY A 268 -11.09 -8.76 21.55
CA GLY A 268 -10.56 -10.10 21.73
C GLY A 268 -9.74 -10.55 20.52
N SER A 269 -10.33 -10.41 19.33
CA SER A 269 -9.66 -10.75 18.07
C SER A 269 -8.41 -9.90 17.80
N GLU A 270 -8.36 -8.68 18.34
CA GLU A 270 -7.23 -7.77 18.19
C GLU A 270 -6.06 -8.15 19.10
N LEU A 271 -6.34 -8.49 20.36
CA LEU A 271 -5.34 -8.99 21.30
C LEU A 271 -4.72 -10.31 20.82
N GLU A 272 -5.53 -11.21 20.24
CA GLU A 272 -5.04 -12.43 19.62
C GLU A 272 -4.09 -12.16 18.45
N ARG A 273 -4.41 -11.16 17.61
CA ARG A 273 -3.54 -10.74 16.50
C ARG A 273 -2.23 -10.11 16.99
N PHE A 274 -2.29 -9.29 18.04
CA PHE A 274 -1.10 -8.72 18.67
C PHE A 274 -0.14 -9.83 19.15
N ASP A 275 -0.66 -10.81 19.89
CA ASP A 275 0.13 -11.95 20.37
C ASP A 275 0.70 -12.80 19.23
N ARG A 276 -0.07 -12.98 18.16
CA ARG A 276 0.34 -13.80 17.01
C ARG A 276 1.42 -13.14 16.16
N TYR A 277 1.30 -11.84 15.89
CA TYR A 277 2.10 -11.18 14.86
C TYR A 277 3.17 -10.24 15.40
N ILE A 278 2.98 -9.66 16.58
CA ILE A 278 3.90 -8.65 17.15
C ILE A 278 4.82 -9.28 18.19
N VAL A 279 4.27 -10.12 19.08
CA VAL A 279 5.02 -10.85 20.11
C VAL A 279 4.88 -12.38 19.97
N PRO A 280 5.23 -12.95 18.80
CA PRO A 280 5.10 -14.39 18.59
C PRO A 280 5.98 -15.15 19.59
N LYS A 281 5.35 -16.10 20.30
CA LYS A 281 5.99 -16.99 21.26
C LYS A 281 7.01 -17.93 20.60
#